data_AF-A0A5M3WT89-F1
#
_entry.id   AF-A0A5M3WT89-F1
#
_cell.length_a   1.000
_cell.length_b   1.000
_cell.length_c   1.000
_cell.angle_alpha   90.00
_cell.angle_beta   90.00
_cell.angle_gamma   90.00
#
_symmetry.space_group_name_H-M   'P 1'
#
loop_
_entity.id
_entity.type
_entity.pdbx_description
1 polymer ?
#
loop_
_entity_poly.entity_id
_entity_poly.type
_entity_poly.pdbx_seq_one_letter_code
_entity_poly.pdbx_strand_id
1 'polypeptide(L)' 'MIRRGVHKSVQVLEKDIRAWMDEWNDNPKPFVWTKTAEEILEYLAKYCRRISGAEHE' A
#
# COMPACT_ATOMS: atom_id res chain seq x y z
N MET A 1 5.46 17.25 -6.83
CA MET A 1 5.48 16.40 -5.62
C MET A 1 4.05 16.00 -5.32
N ILE A 2 3.72 14.72 -5.44
CA ILE A 2 2.34 14.26 -5.22
C ILE A 2 1.97 14.42 -3.74
N ARG A 3 1.02 15.31 -3.46
CA ARG A 3 0.44 15.50 -2.13
C ARG A 3 -1.08 15.46 -2.22
N ARG A 4 -1.74 14.78 -1.28
CA ARG A 4 -3.22 14.76 -1.25
C ARG A 4 -3.77 16.14 -0.89
N GLY A 5 -4.86 16.53 -1.54
CA GLY A 5 -5.64 17.74 -1.18
C GLY A 5 -5.03 19.10 -1.56
N VAL A 6 -3.88 19.17 -2.23
CA VAL A 6 -3.21 20.46 -2.54
C VAL A 6 -3.26 20.87 -4.02
N HIS A 7 -3.68 19.98 -4.92
CA HIS A 7 -3.73 20.28 -6.35
C HIS A 7 -4.99 21.09 -6.68
N LYS A 8 -4.79 22.20 -7.42
CA LYS A 8 -5.88 23.13 -7.78
C LYS A 8 -6.63 22.73 -9.06
N SER A 9 -6.14 21.71 -9.77
CA SER A 9 -6.80 21.15 -10.96
C SER A 9 -6.34 19.71 -11.22
N VAL A 10 -7.13 18.99 -12.02
CA VAL A 10 -6.81 17.62 -12.46
C VAL A 10 -5.55 17.61 -13.33
N GLN A 11 -5.37 18.62 -14.19
CA GLN A 11 -4.20 18.72 -15.07
C GLN A 11 -2.89 18.84 -14.28
N VAL A 12 -2.89 19.60 -13.19
CA VAL A 12 -1.72 19.73 -12.31
C VAL A 12 -1.42 18.39 -11.61
N LEU A 13 -2.46 17.69 -11.14
CA LEU A 13 -2.31 16.35 -10.56
C LEU A 13 -1.74 15.36 -11.58
N GLU A 14 -2.28 15.32 -12.80
CA GLU A 14 -1.84 14.39 -13.84
C GLU A 14 -0.37 14.61 -14.19
N LYS A 15 0.04 15.87 -14.37
CA LYS A 15 1.44 16.23 -14.63
C LYS A 15 2.36 15.73 -13.51
N ASP A 16 1.98 15.96 -12.25
CA ASP A 16 2.76 15.55 -11.09
C ASP A 16 2.84 14.02 -10.94
N ILE A 17 1.79 13.28 -11.30
CA ILE A 17 1.81 11.80 -11.35
C ILE A 17 2.77 11.31 -12.42
N ARG A 18 2.72 11.85 -13.64
CA ARG A 18 3.60 11.44 -14.74
C ARG A 18 5.07 11.70 -14.40
N ALA A 19 5.38 12.88 -13.89
CA ALA A 19 6.74 13.22 -13.46
C ALA A 19 7.25 12.27 -12.36
N TRP A 20 6.39 11.89 -11.41
CA TRP A 20 6.74 10.90 -10.38
C TRP A 20 6.97 9.50 -10.95
N MET A 21 6.18 9.08 -11.93
CA MET A 21 6.37 7.79 -12.61
C MET A 21 7.71 7.74 -13.34
N ASP A 22 8.07 8.80 -14.06
CA ASP A 22 9.35 8.88 -14.79
C ASP A 22 10.54 8.79 -13.82
N GLU A 23 10.51 9.55 -12.72
CA GLU A 23 11.55 9.51 -11.67
C GLU A 23 11.63 8.13 -11.00
N TRP A 24 10.49 7.50 -10.71
CA TRP A 24 10.45 6.18 -10.09
C TRP A 24 10.99 5.09 -11.02
N ASN A 25 10.69 5.18 -12.32
CA ASN A 25 11.13 4.20 -13.31
C ASN A 25 12.64 4.28 -13.58
N ASP A 26 13.24 5.47 -13.47
CA ASP A 26 14.69 5.66 -13.62
C ASP A 26 15.48 4.99 -12.48
N ASN A 27 14.96 5.09 -11.24
CA ASN A 27 15.60 4.49 -10.07
C ASN A 27 14.56 3.89 -9.09
N PRO A 28 14.05 2.68 -9.39
CA PRO A 28 12.98 2.08 -8.60
C PRO A 28 13.49 1.71 -7.20
N LYS A 29 12.71 2.08 -6.18
CA LYS A 29 12.94 1.66 -4.80
C LYS A 29 11.88 0.62 -4.42
N PRO A 30 12.04 -0.65 -4.81
CA PRO A 30 11.01 -1.65 -4.63
C PRO A 30 10.64 -1.76 -3.15
N PHE A 31 9.34 -1.92 -2.89
CA PHE A 31 8.87 -2.29 -1.56
C PHE A 31 9.38 -3.70 -1.24
N VAL A 32 10.13 -3.82 -0.15
CA VAL A 32 10.61 -5.12 0.35
C VAL A 32 9.63 -5.60 1.40
N TRP A 33 8.99 -6.74 1.14
CA TRP A 33 8.19 -7.42 2.14
C TRP A 33 9.09 -7.83 3.32
N THR A 34 8.75 -7.36 4.51
CA THR A 34 9.46 -7.71 5.75
C THR A 34 9.07 -9.07 6.30
N LYS A 35 7.98 -9.64 5.78
CA LYS A 35 7.44 -10.94 6.14
C LYS A 35 7.41 -11.85 4.93
N THR A 36 7.75 -13.12 5.12
CA THR A 36 7.58 -14.13 4.06
C THR A 36 6.10 -14.40 3.80
N ALA A 37 5.80 -15.02 2.66
CA ALA A 37 4.43 -15.42 2.35
C ALA A 37 3.88 -16.37 3.43
N GLU A 38 4.71 -17.29 3.91
CA GLU A 38 4.37 -18.25 4.95
C GLU A 38 4.04 -17.55 6.28
N GLU A 39 4.86 -16.57 6.70
CA GLU A 39 4.60 -15.81 7.92
C GLU A 39 3.26 -15.04 7.85
N ILE A 40 2.94 -14.48 6.67
CA ILE A 40 1.66 -13.79 6.43
C ILE A 40 0.50 -14.78 6.58
N LEU A 41 0.60 -15.96 5.94
CA LEU A 41 -0.43 -16.99 5.99
C LEU A 41 -0.63 -17.53 7.41
N GLU A 42 0.46 -17.75 8.16
CA GLU A 42 0.38 -18.16 9.56
C GLU A 42 -0.29 -17.11 10.44
N TYR A 43 0.06 -15.83 10.25
CA TYR A 43 -0.55 -14.73 10.99
C TYR A 43 -2.05 -14.64 10.71
N LEU A 44 -2.46 -14.77 9.44
CA LEU A 44 -3.86 -14.83 9.04
C LEU A 44 -4.58 -16.02 9.69
N ALA A 45 -4.00 -17.22 9.66
CA ALA A 45 -4.61 -18.39 10.29
C ALA A 45 -4.79 -18.21 11.81
N LYS A 46 -3.79 -17.63 12.50
CA LYS A 46 -3.88 -17.29 13.93
C LYS A 46 -4.96 -16.24 14.19
N TYR A 47 -5.04 -15.21 13.35
CA TYR A 47 -6.05 -14.16 13.45
C TYR A 47 -7.47 -14.73 13.28
N CYS A 48 -7.71 -15.51 12.22
CA CYS A 48 -9.00 -16.12 11.95
C CYS A 48 -9.48 -17.01 13.10
N ARG A 49 -8.59 -17.85 13.67
CA ARG A 49 -8.92 -18.66 14.87
C ARG A 49 -9.30 -17.82 16.09
N ARG A 50 -8.67 -16.65 16.26
CA ARG A 50 -8.95 -15.76 17.39
C ARG A 50 -10.33 -15.10 17.28
N ILE A 51 -10.75 -14.73 16.08
CA ILE A 51 -12.03 -14.04 15.87
C ILE A 51 -13.20 -15.01 15.67
N SER A 52 -12.97 -16.25 15.28
CA SER A 52 -14.02 -17.23 15.01
C SER A 52 -14.78 -17.72 16.25
N GLY A 53 -14.25 -17.47 17.46
CA GLY A 53 -14.89 -17.82 18.72
C GLY A 53 -15.44 -16.63 19.51
N ALA A 54 -15.45 -15.42 18.93
CA ALA A 54 -16.13 -14.28 19.53
C ALA A 54 -17.63 -14.40 19.25
N GLU A 55 -18.35 -15.09 20.15
CA GLU A 55 -19.80 -15.12 20.12
C GLU A 55 -20.33 -13.69 20.26
N HIS A 56 -21.22 -13.29 19.35
CA HIS A 56 -21.98 -12.06 19.50
C HIS A 56 -23.22 -12.40 20.34
N GLU A 57 -23.27 -11.93 21.58
CA GLU A 57 -24.53 -11.85 22.35
C GLU A 57 -25.48 -10.81 21.74
#